data_AF-A0A936LT24-F1
#
_entry.id   AF-A0A936LT24-F1
#
_cell.length_a   1.000
_cell.length_b   1.000
_cell.length_c   1.000
_cell.angle_alpha   90.00
_cell.angle_beta   90.00
_cell.angle_gamma   90.00
#
_symmetry.space_group_name_H-M   'P 1'
#
loop_
_entity.id
_entity.type
_entity.pdbx_description
1 polymer ?
#
loop_
_entity_poly.entity_id
_entity_poly.type
_entity_poly.pdbx_seq_one_letter_code
_entity_poly.pdbx_strand_id
1 'polypeptide(L)'
;MPGGTAIVGTACDDGNANTANDVYDANCVCAGELIDCLGVPGGTALQGTSCDDGNANSSNDVYGANCVCAGTLANDCLGVPGGPAQPGTPCNDNNPNTGDDAYQANCTCVGQLIDCAGVPGGAALLGTSCDDGNALTGDDIYGPNCVCLGQVIDCLGVVGGTDLPGAPCNDGLNITGNDA
;
A
#
# COMPACT_ATOMS: atom_id res chain seq x y z
N MET A 1 2.62 2.72 -47.81
CA MET A 1 4.09 2.60 -47.72
C MET A 1 4.40 1.36 -46.89
N PRO A 2 5.02 0.29 -47.41
CA PRO A 2 5.41 -0.84 -46.57
C PRO A 2 6.84 -0.60 -46.06
N GLY A 3 6.97 -0.28 -44.77
CA GLY A 3 8.24 0.11 -44.14
C GLY A 3 8.25 -0.11 -42.63
N GLY A 4 7.64 -1.20 -42.15
CA GLY A 4 7.72 -1.58 -40.74
C GLY A 4 9.04 -2.31 -40.46
N THR A 5 9.78 -1.85 -39.46
CA THR A 5 11.10 -2.36 -39.02
C THR A 5 11.01 -3.64 -38.17
N ALA A 6 9.90 -4.39 -38.25
CA ALA A 6 9.70 -5.62 -37.48
C ALA A 6 10.52 -6.77 -38.10
N ILE A 7 11.78 -6.87 -37.70
CA ILE A 7 12.65 -8.01 -37.99
C ILE A 7 12.65 -8.92 -36.77
N VAL A 8 12.66 -10.24 -36.98
CA VAL A 8 12.77 -11.24 -35.90
C VAL A 8 13.92 -10.89 -34.95
N GLY A 9 13.65 -10.88 -33.65
CA GLY A 9 14.62 -10.53 -32.60
C GLY A 9 14.80 -9.03 -32.36
N THR A 10 14.10 -8.16 -33.11
CA THR A 10 14.08 -6.72 -32.82
C THR A 10 13.28 -6.47 -31.54
N ALA A 11 13.83 -5.68 -30.63
CA ALA A 11 13.16 -5.27 -29.41
C ALA A 11 11.83 -4.56 -29.72
N CYS A 12 10.82 -4.85 -28.91
CA CYS A 12 9.50 -4.23 -28.98
C CYS A 12 8.91 -4.12 -27.56
N ASP A 13 7.64 -3.75 -27.45
CA ASP A 13 6.88 -3.72 -26.19
C ASP A 13 5.54 -4.42 -26.48
N ASP A 14 5.30 -5.56 -25.82
CA ASP A 14 4.07 -6.34 -26.01
C ASP A 14 2.90 -5.84 -25.14
N GLY A 15 3.15 -4.83 -24.29
CA GLY A 15 2.18 -4.19 -23.40
C GLY A 15 1.78 -5.04 -22.19
N ASN A 16 2.37 -6.21 -21.97
CA ASN A 16 2.08 -7.08 -20.85
C ASN A 16 3.08 -6.86 -19.70
N ALA A 17 2.59 -6.36 -18.57
CA ALA A 17 3.42 -6.08 -17.40
C ALA A 17 4.05 -7.32 -16.73
N ASN A 18 3.60 -8.53 -17.09
CA ASN A 18 4.15 -9.78 -16.56
C ASN A 18 5.28 -10.35 -17.44
N THR A 19 5.62 -9.69 -18.55
CA THR A 19 6.68 -10.09 -19.47
C THR A 19 7.75 -9.00 -19.58
N ALA A 20 8.94 -9.41 -19.99
CA ALA A 20 10.06 -8.51 -20.29
C ALA A 20 10.91 -9.12 -21.42
N ASN A 21 11.93 -8.37 -21.87
CA ASN A 21 12.79 -8.77 -23.00
C ASN A 21 11.99 -9.00 -24.31
N ASP A 22 10.98 -8.18 -24.56
CA ASP A 22 10.07 -8.40 -25.68
C ASP A 22 10.77 -8.25 -27.03
N VAL A 23 10.55 -9.24 -27.90
CA VAL A 23 11.09 -9.27 -29.25
C VAL A 23 10.05 -9.73 -30.26
N TYR A 24 10.18 -9.28 -31.51
CA TYR A 24 9.37 -9.81 -32.60
C TYR A 24 9.74 -11.27 -32.93
N ASP A 25 8.74 -12.14 -33.03
CA ASP A 25 8.88 -13.52 -33.48
C ASP A 25 8.86 -13.64 -35.03
N ALA A 26 8.98 -14.87 -35.54
CA ALA A 26 8.93 -15.16 -36.98
C ALA A 26 7.59 -14.82 -37.67
N ASN A 27 6.53 -14.60 -36.89
CA ASN A 27 5.19 -14.22 -37.35
C ASN A 27 4.92 -12.72 -37.15
N CYS A 28 5.93 -11.92 -36.82
CA CYS A 28 5.82 -10.50 -36.49
C CYS A 28 4.95 -10.21 -35.25
N VAL A 29 4.83 -11.17 -34.33
CA VAL A 29 4.19 -10.97 -33.02
C VAL A 29 5.25 -10.48 -32.04
N CYS A 30 4.98 -9.37 -31.37
CA CYS A 30 5.79 -8.93 -30.24
C CYS A 30 5.38 -9.72 -29.00
N ALA A 31 6.33 -10.39 -28.35
CA ALA A 31 6.11 -11.11 -27.11
C ALA A 31 7.39 -11.10 -26.26
N GLY A 32 7.23 -11.04 -24.94
CA GLY A 32 8.32 -11.17 -23.98
C GLY A 32 8.44 -12.52 -23.31
N GLU A 33 9.51 -12.65 -22.52
CA GLU A 33 9.74 -13.72 -21.58
C GLU A 33 8.95 -13.46 -20.30
N LEU A 34 8.31 -14.49 -19.76
CA LEU A 34 7.61 -14.39 -18.47
C LEU A 34 8.61 -14.00 -17.38
N ILE A 35 8.24 -12.99 -16.58
CA ILE A 35 8.98 -12.61 -15.38
C ILE A 35 8.63 -13.61 -14.27
N ASP A 36 9.65 -14.25 -13.70
CA ASP A 36 9.46 -15.21 -12.61
C ASP A 36 9.22 -14.52 -11.25
N CYS A 37 8.99 -15.31 -10.19
CA CYS A 37 8.71 -14.80 -8.84
C CYS A 37 9.90 -14.07 -8.18
N LEU A 38 11.08 -14.12 -8.76
CA LEU A 38 12.26 -13.35 -8.34
C LEU A 38 12.49 -12.11 -9.21
N GLY A 39 11.57 -11.80 -10.12
CA GLY A 39 11.69 -10.67 -11.04
C GLY A 39 12.65 -10.93 -12.20
N VAL A 40 12.97 -12.21 -12.48
CA VAL A 40 13.91 -12.58 -13.54
C VAL A 40 13.14 -12.97 -14.80
N PRO A 41 13.28 -12.23 -15.91
CA PRO A 41 12.71 -12.64 -17.20
C PRO A 41 13.28 -13.98 -17.64
N GLY A 42 12.40 -14.93 -18.00
CA GLY A 42 12.79 -16.29 -18.37
C GLY A 42 13.32 -17.13 -17.19
N GLY A 43 13.15 -16.63 -15.96
CA GLY A 43 13.60 -17.31 -14.76
C GLY A 43 12.78 -18.56 -14.42
N THR A 44 13.31 -19.37 -13.50
CA THR A 44 12.73 -20.66 -13.13
C THR A 44 11.90 -20.63 -11.87
N ALA A 45 11.86 -19.51 -11.13
CA ALA A 45 11.07 -19.40 -9.90
C ALA A 45 9.58 -19.18 -10.22
N LEU A 46 8.92 -20.20 -10.77
CA LEU A 46 7.51 -20.15 -11.16
C LEU A 46 6.60 -20.71 -10.06
N GLN A 47 5.29 -20.49 -10.19
CA GLN A 47 4.29 -21.11 -9.31
C GLN A 47 4.53 -22.63 -9.20
N GLY A 48 4.53 -23.14 -7.96
CA GLY A 48 4.74 -24.55 -7.64
C GLY A 48 6.21 -24.98 -7.61
N THR A 49 7.15 -24.11 -7.96
CA THR A 49 8.58 -24.39 -7.78
C THR A 49 8.99 -24.26 -6.32
N SER A 50 9.92 -25.10 -5.88
CA SER A 50 10.39 -25.11 -4.49
C SER A 50 11.12 -23.82 -4.13
N CYS A 51 10.88 -23.35 -2.92
CA CYS A 51 11.55 -22.18 -2.35
C CYS A 51 11.88 -22.45 -0.86
N ASP A 52 12.33 -21.44 -0.11
CA ASP A 52 12.50 -21.50 1.34
C ASP A 52 11.80 -20.27 1.91
N ASP A 53 10.73 -20.47 2.70
CA ASP A 53 9.96 -19.39 3.29
C ASP A 53 10.58 -18.84 4.60
N GLY A 54 11.71 -19.43 5.03
CA GLY A 54 12.44 -19.08 6.24
C GLY A 54 11.80 -19.57 7.53
N ASN A 55 10.67 -20.28 7.48
CA ASN A 55 9.98 -20.80 8.65
C ASN A 55 10.40 -22.23 8.95
N ALA A 56 11.17 -22.42 10.02
CA ALA A 56 11.63 -23.76 10.42
C ALA A 56 10.51 -24.76 10.79
N ASN A 57 9.26 -24.31 10.92
CA ASN A 57 8.10 -25.16 11.25
C ASN A 57 7.29 -25.59 10.02
N SER A 58 7.55 -25.04 8.84
CA SER A 58 6.91 -25.42 7.58
C SER A 58 7.75 -26.45 6.82
N SER A 59 7.13 -27.07 5.83
CA SER A 59 7.76 -28.02 4.93
C SER A 59 7.12 -27.94 3.55
N ASN A 60 7.84 -28.41 2.52
CA ASN A 60 7.37 -28.39 1.12
C ASN A 60 7.04 -26.98 0.62
N ASP A 61 7.92 -26.02 0.91
CA ASP A 61 7.79 -24.63 0.54
C ASP A 61 7.79 -24.46 -0.99
N VAL A 62 6.77 -23.78 -1.50
CA VAL A 62 6.61 -23.52 -2.93
C VAL A 62 6.09 -22.10 -3.18
N TYR A 63 6.40 -21.56 -4.36
CA TYR A 63 5.81 -20.28 -4.79
C TYR A 63 4.32 -20.44 -5.11
N GLY A 64 3.49 -19.60 -4.49
CA GLY A 64 2.06 -19.49 -4.75
C GLY A 64 1.72 -18.72 -6.04
N ALA A 65 0.43 -18.55 -6.32
CA ALA A 65 -0.06 -17.81 -7.50
C ALA A 65 0.34 -16.32 -7.50
N ASN A 66 0.57 -15.77 -6.31
CA ASN A 66 1.00 -14.40 -6.06
C ASN A 66 2.52 -14.29 -5.81
N CYS A 67 3.29 -15.32 -6.17
CA CYS A 67 4.74 -15.37 -5.96
C CYS A 67 5.20 -15.25 -4.50
N VAL A 68 4.30 -15.52 -3.54
CA VAL A 68 4.69 -15.69 -2.14
C VAL A 68 5.24 -17.10 -1.97
N CYS A 69 6.45 -17.20 -1.43
CA CYS A 69 7.00 -18.47 -0.98
C CYS A 69 6.37 -18.85 0.35
N ALA A 70 5.74 -20.02 0.44
CA ALA A 70 5.17 -20.53 1.67
C ALA A 70 5.18 -22.06 1.68
N GLY A 71 5.44 -22.65 2.85
CA GLY A 71 5.32 -24.08 3.11
C GLY A 71 4.05 -24.48 3.84
N THR A 72 3.85 -25.79 3.95
CA THR A 72 2.79 -26.40 4.76
C THR A 72 3.32 -26.70 6.16
N LEU A 73 2.68 -26.13 7.18
CA LEU A 73 2.98 -26.48 8.57
C LEU A 73 2.59 -27.93 8.87
N ALA A 74 3.41 -28.64 9.66
CA ALA A 74 3.08 -30.00 10.11
C ALA A 74 1.76 -30.05 10.91
N ASN A 75 1.54 -29.05 11.75
CA ASN A 75 0.26 -28.69 12.34
C ASN A 75 0.00 -27.22 12.04
N ASP A 76 -1.23 -26.86 11.72
CA ASP A 76 -1.62 -25.45 11.57
C ASP A 76 -1.50 -24.69 12.91
N CYS A 77 -1.75 -23.39 12.89
CA CYS A 77 -1.66 -22.53 14.07
C CYS A 77 -2.68 -22.85 15.17
N LEU A 78 -3.65 -23.74 14.90
CA LEU A 78 -4.59 -24.29 15.88
C LEU A 78 -4.22 -25.72 16.33
N GLY A 79 -3.07 -26.24 15.90
CA GLY A 79 -2.59 -27.57 16.24
C GLY A 79 -3.24 -28.68 15.41
N VAL A 80 -3.93 -28.35 14.31
CA VAL A 80 -4.58 -29.32 13.43
C VAL A 80 -3.62 -29.74 12.32
N PRO A 81 -3.27 -31.03 12.20
CA PRO A 81 -2.41 -31.52 11.12
C PRO A 81 -2.97 -31.15 9.74
N GLY A 82 -2.21 -30.39 8.94
CA GLY A 82 -2.64 -29.91 7.62
C GLY A 82 -3.89 -29.02 7.64
N GLY A 83 -4.24 -28.43 8.78
CA GLY A 83 -5.40 -27.55 8.92
C GLY A 83 -5.25 -26.21 8.18
N PRO A 84 -6.36 -25.46 8.04
CA PRO A 84 -6.38 -24.24 7.25
C PRO A 84 -5.77 -23.04 7.97
N ALA A 85 -5.52 -23.08 9.29
CA ALA A 85 -5.04 -21.94 10.05
C ALA A 85 -3.52 -21.73 9.85
N GLN A 86 -3.10 -21.35 8.65
CA GLN A 86 -1.69 -21.14 8.30
C GLN A 86 -1.29 -19.66 8.38
N PRO A 87 0.01 -19.31 8.35
CA PRO A 87 0.45 -17.92 8.24
C PRO A 87 -0.24 -17.20 7.07
N GLY A 88 -0.68 -15.97 7.30
CA GLY A 88 -1.46 -15.17 6.37
C GLY A 88 -2.97 -15.48 6.35
N THR A 89 -3.43 -16.53 7.05
CA THR A 89 -4.88 -16.78 7.15
C THR A 89 -5.55 -15.89 8.19
N PRO A 90 -6.80 -15.45 7.95
CA PRO A 90 -7.52 -14.60 8.89
C PRO A 90 -7.70 -15.24 10.26
N CYS A 91 -7.60 -14.43 11.30
CA CYS A 91 -7.84 -14.82 12.69
C CYS A 91 -8.56 -13.68 13.45
N ASN A 92 -8.64 -13.76 14.78
CA ASN A 92 -9.13 -12.66 15.62
C ASN A 92 -8.21 -12.52 16.83
N ASP A 93 -7.50 -11.40 16.94
CA ASP A 93 -6.55 -11.13 18.03
C ASP A 93 -7.22 -10.54 19.28
N ASN A 94 -8.54 -10.31 19.21
CA ASN A 94 -9.41 -9.71 20.21
C ASN A 94 -9.05 -8.27 20.61
N ASN A 95 -8.20 -7.59 19.83
CA ASN A 95 -7.89 -6.19 20.04
C ASN A 95 -8.79 -5.31 19.14
N PRO A 96 -9.67 -4.48 19.74
CA PRO A 96 -10.60 -3.66 18.96
C PRO A 96 -9.92 -2.51 18.19
N ASN A 97 -8.64 -2.24 18.46
CA ASN A 97 -7.88 -1.18 17.78
C ASN A 97 -7.11 -1.69 16.56
N THR A 98 -7.24 -2.99 16.25
CA THR A 98 -6.60 -3.64 15.10
C THR A 98 -7.65 -4.28 14.20
N GLY A 99 -7.31 -4.46 12.94
CA GLY A 99 -8.11 -5.16 11.94
C GLY A 99 -7.22 -5.90 10.94
N ASP A 100 -7.84 -6.61 10.00
CA ASP A 100 -7.13 -7.52 9.08
C ASP A 100 -6.19 -8.50 9.82
N ASP A 101 -6.68 -9.02 10.94
CA ASP A 101 -5.98 -9.98 11.80
C ASP A 101 -5.59 -11.22 11.02
N ALA A 102 -4.31 -11.56 11.04
CA ALA A 102 -3.79 -12.75 10.39
C ALA A 102 -2.77 -13.48 11.27
N TYR A 103 -2.66 -14.79 11.07
CA TYR A 103 -1.58 -15.55 11.69
C TYR A 103 -0.24 -15.13 11.10
N GLN A 104 0.72 -14.82 11.96
CA GLN A 104 2.11 -14.60 11.56
C GLN A 104 2.85 -15.93 11.37
N ALA A 105 4.08 -15.88 10.86
CA ALA A 105 4.92 -17.07 10.66
C ALA A 105 5.16 -17.89 11.95
N ASN A 106 5.15 -17.23 13.11
CA ASN A 106 5.27 -17.85 14.44
C ASN A 106 3.90 -18.28 15.04
N CYS A 107 2.82 -18.29 14.24
CA CYS A 107 1.46 -18.61 14.65
C CYS A 107 0.84 -17.70 15.73
N THR A 108 1.38 -16.50 15.96
CA THR A 108 0.63 -15.48 16.72
C THR A 108 -0.40 -14.82 15.82
N CYS A 109 -1.63 -14.68 16.31
CA CYS A 109 -2.66 -13.88 15.65
C CYS A 109 -2.46 -12.40 16.01
N VAL A 110 -2.26 -11.56 15.00
CA VAL A 110 -2.03 -10.12 15.18
C VAL A 110 -2.70 -9.36 14.03
N GLY A 111 -3.39 -8.27 14.34
CA GLY A 111 -3.92 -7.34 13.36
C GLY A 111 -3.04 -6.14 13.07
N GLN A 112 -3.41 -5.42 12.02
CA GLN A 112 -2.84 -4.13 11.65
C GLN A 112 -3.55 -3.01 12.41
N LEU A 113 -2.82 -1.97 12.80
CA LEU A 113 -3.41 -0.80 13.44
C LEU A 113 -4.49 -0.19 12.53
N ILE A 114 -5.67 0.02 13.07
CA ILE A 114 -6.74 0.76 12.39
C ILE A 114 -6.39 2.25 12.44
N ASP A 115 -6.35 2.89 11.27
CA ASP A 115 -6.08 4.33 11.16
C ASP A 115 -7.32 5.18 11.49
N CYS A 116 -7.18 6.51 11.46
CA CYS A 116 -8.27 7.44 11.76
C CYS A 116 -9.41 7.43 10.74
N ALA A 117 -9.22 6.84 9.57
CA ALA A 117 -10.27 6.60 8.58
C ALA A 117 -10.96 5.23 8.76
N GLY A 118 -10.56 4.45 9.76
CA GLY A 118 -11.09 3.11 10.00
C GLY A 118 -10.47 2.03 9.10
N VAL A 119 -9.33 2.32 8.47
CA VAL A 119 -8.65 1.40 7.55
C VAL A 119 -7.51 0.68 8.27
N PRO A 120 -7.53 -0.66 8.37
CA PRO A 120 -6.39 -1.42 8.87
C PRO A 120 -5.13 -1.19 8.02
N GLY A 121 -4.01 -0.83 8.65
CA GLY A 121 -2.76 -0.52 7.95
C GLY A 121 -2.81 0.76 7.12
N GLY A 122 -3.84 1.58 7.31
CA GLY A 122 -4.03 2.81 6.56
C GLY A 122 -3.07 3.93 6.97
N ALA A 123 -3.03 4.97 6.14
CA ALA A 123 -2.06 6.07 6.26
C ALA A 123 -2.59 7.27 7.08
N ALA A 124 -3.88 7.29 7.46
CA ALA A 124 -4.48 8.37 8.25
C ALA A 124 -4.09 8.24 9.73
N LEU A 125 -2.81 8.40 10.04
CA LEU A 125 -2.27 8.24 11.38
C LEU A 125 -2.33 9.57 12.15
N LEU A 126 -2.14 9.47 13.46
CA LEU A 126 -2.05 10.65 14.32
C LEU A 126 -0.92 11.58 13.84
N GLY A 127 -1.22 12.86 13.68
CA GLY A 127 -0.30 13.88 13.18
C GLY A 127 -0.11 13.90 11.67
N THR A 128 -0.75 13.02 10.89
CA THR A 128 -0.75 13.15 9.43
C THR A 128 -1.72 14.24 9.01
N SER A 129 -1.44 14.88 7.87
CA SER A 129 -2.32 15.90 7.29
C SER A 129 -3.69 15.33 6.94
N CYS A 130 -4.70 16.16 7.08
CA CYS A 130 -6.08 15.88 6.67
C CYS A 130 -6.74 17.16 6.16
N ASP A 131 -8.04 17.11 5.86
CA ASP A 131 -8.88 18.27 5.52
C ASP A 131 -10.12 18.20 6.41
N ASP A 132 -10.31 19.19 7.29
CA ASP A 132 -11.46 19.26 8.20
C ASP A 132 -12.70 19.90 7.54
N GLY A 133 -12.59 20.31 6.28
CA GLY A 133 -13.64 20.94 5.48
C GLY A 133 -13.94 22.39 5.88
N ASN A 134 -13.21 22.96 6.83
CA ASN A 134 -13.40 24.33 7.28
C ASN A 134 -12.41 25.28 6.59
N ALA A 135 -12.95 26.16 5.73
CA ALA A 135 -12.14 27.13 4.99
C ALA A 135 -11.47 28.22 5.86
N LEU A 136 -11.78 28.30 7.16
CA LEU A 136 -11.14 29.23 8.11
C LEU A 136 -9.97 28.60 8.87
N THR A 137 -9.65 27.34 8.60
CA THR A 137 -8.54 26.60 9.20
C THR A 137 -7.58 26.12 8.11
N GLY A 138 -6.33 25.90 8.50
CA GLY A 138 -5.31 25.30 7.65
C GLY A 138 -4.33 24.47 8.46
N ASP A 139 -3.41 23.78 7.77
CA ASP A 139 -2.50 22.79 8.34
C ASP A 139 -3.24 21.75 9.21
N ASP A 140 -4.35 21.21 8.70
CA ASP A 140 -5.18 20.27 9.43
C ASP A 140 -4.47 18.94 9.65
N ILE A 141 -4.55 18.44 10.88
CA ILE A 141 -3.92 17.18 11.27
C ILE A 141 -4.89 16.31 12.09
N TYR A 142 -4.72 15.00 12.00
CA TYR A 142 -5.43 14.08 12.89
C TYR A 142 -4.87 14.19 14.32
N GLY A 143 -5.71 14.68 15.24
CA GLY A 143 -5.40 14.72 16.66
C GLY A 143 -5.57 13.36 17.36
N PRO A 144 -5.22 13.25 18.67
CA PRO A 144 -5.25 11.99 19.43
C PRO A 144 -6.59 11.23 19.46
N ASN A 145 -7.70 11.91 19.14
CA ASN A 145 -9.04 11.32 19.07
C ASN A 145 -9.49 11.07 17.62
N CYS A 146 -8.56 11.04 16.66
CA CYS A 146 -8.83 10.91 15.22
C CYS A 146 -9.78 11.98 14.66
N VAL A 147 -9.82 13.14 15.31
CA VAL A 147 -10.51 14.32 14.79
C VAL A 147 -9.52 15.09 13.94
N CYS A 148 -9.89 15.37 12.70
CA CYS A 148 -9.17 16.30 11.84
C CYS A 148 -9.49 17.72 12.30
N LEU A 149 -8.47 18.49 12.69
CA LEU A 149 -8.60 19.89 13.07
C LEU A 149 -7.41 20.68 12.53
N GLY A 150 -7.69 21.85 11.96
CA GLY A 150 -6.66 22.82 11.60
C GLY A 150 -6.41 23.92 12.62
N GLN A 151 -5.36 24.68 12.34
CA GLN A 151 -5.06 25.94 13.03
C GLN A 151 -5.86 27.06 12.36
N VAL A 152 -6.37 28.00 13.16
CA VAL A 152 -7.12 29.13 12.64
C VAL A 152 -6.23 29.95 11.70
N ILE A 153 -6.76 30.31 10.54
CA ILE A 153 -6.13 31.25 9.61
C ILE A 153 -6.43 32.66 10.13
N ASP A 154 -5.39 33.46 10.33
CA ASP A 154 -5.53 34.86 10.74
C ASP A 154 -6.03 35.74 9.59
N CYS A 155 -6.30 37.01 9.87
CA CYS A 155 -6.82 37.91 8.84
C CYS A 155 -5.82 38.24 7.71
N LEU A 156 -4.52 37.97 7.91
CA LEU A 156 -3.48 38.11 6.90
C LEU A 156 -3.30 36.82 6.07
N GLY A 157 -4.12 35.79 6.31
CA GLY A 157 -4.05 34.51 5.62
C GLY A 157 -2.96 33.59 6.17
N VAL A 158 -2.42 33.86 7.36
CA VAL A 158 -1.38 33.05 7.99
C VAL A 158 -2.01 31.98 8.88
N VAL A 159 -1.73 30.71 8.58
CA VAL A 159 -2.14 29.57 9.41
C VAL A 159 -1.47 29.67 10.79
N GLY A 160 -2.26 29.63 11.86
CA GLY A 160 -1.75 29.76 13.23
C GLY A 160 -1.28 31.18 13.59
N GLY A 161 -1.64 32.18 12.79
CA GLY A 161 -1.29 33.57 13.03
C GLY A 161 -2.00 34.20 14.24
N THR A 162 -1.46 35.31 14.74
CA THR A 162 -1.95 35.96 15.98
C THR A 162 -3.02 37.01 15.74
N ASP A 163 -3.25 37.42 14.49
CA ASP A 163 -4.14 38.51 14.11
C ASP A 163 -5.59 38.01 13.94
N LEU A 164 -6.15 37.50 15.05
CA LEU A 164 -7.48 36.89 15.14
C LEU A 164 -8.60 37.95 15.16
N PRO A 165 -9.86 37.58 14.85
CA PRO A 165 -11.00 38.50 14.91
C PRO A 165 -11.09 39.27 16.24
N GLY A 166 -10.93 40.59 16.19
CA GLY A 166 -10.86 41.49 17.35
C GLY A 166 -9.48 42.11 17.60
N ALA A 167 -8.44 41.64 16.91
CA ALA A 167 -7.17 42.36 16.78
C ALA A 167 -7.28 43.44 15.69
N PRO A 168 -6.63 44.62 15.84
CA PRO A 168 -6.50 45.58 14.77
C PRO A 168 -5.70 44.94 13.63
N CYS A 169 -6.35 44.83 12.48
CA CYS A 169 -5.87 44.04 11.36
C CYS A 169 -6.10 44.87 10.10
N ASN A 170 -5.04 45.10 9.33
CA ASN A 170 -5.10 45.74 8.02
C ASN A 170 -4.55 44.75 7.00
N ASP A 171 -5.44 44.09 6.27
CA ASP A 171 -5.11 43.11 5.24
C ASP A 171 -4.82 43.77 3.88
N GLY A 172 -4.86 45.12 3.81
CA GLY A 172 -4.59 45.91 2.62
C GLY A 172 -5.67 45.78 1.54
N LEU A 173 -6.78 45.10 1.80
CA LEU A 173 -7.90 44.95 0.88
C LEU A 173 -9.00 45.94 1.24
N ASN A 174 -9.21 46.91 0.35
CA ASN A 174 -10.23 47.96 0.46
C ASN A 174 -11.71 47.47 0.43
N ILE A 175 -11.95 46.17 0.61
CA ILE A 175 -13.26 45.52 0.53
C ILE A 175 -13.62 44.70 1.78
N THR A 176 -12.68 44.43 2.69
CA THR A 176 -12.90 43.69 3.94
C THR A 176 -12.84 44.68 5.10
N GLY A 177 -14.00 45.16 5.53
CA GLY A 177 -14.08 46.21 6.54
C GLY A 177 -13.65 45.73 7.93
N ASN A 178 -12.42 46.01 8.34
CA ASN A 178 -12.02 46.34 9.72
C ASN A 178 -10.58 46.90 9.83
N ASP A 179 -10.16 47.68 8.84
CA ASP A 179 -8.91 48.45 8.86
C ASP A 179 -9.02 49.63 9.86
N ALA A 180 -8.92 49.36 11.16
CA ALA A 180 -8.90 50.38 12.21
C ALA A 180 -7.50 50.53 12.82
#